data_AF-A0A8S9HR58-F1
#
_entry.id   AF-A0A8S9HR58-F1
#
_cell.length_a   1.000
_cell.length_b   1.000
_cell.length_c   1.000
_cell.angle_alpha   90.00
_cell.angle_beta   90.00
_cell.angle_gamma   90.00
#
_symmetry.space_group_name_H-M   'P 1'
#
loop_
_entity.id
_entity.type
_entity.pdbx_description
1 polymer ?
#
loop_
_entity_poly.entity_id
_entity_poly.type
_entity_poly.pdbx_seq_one_letter_code
_entity_poly.pdbx_strand_id
1 'polypeptide(L)'
;MFFCGGGESTRSPGHFASESRFSKTSGRFFLPKNCRGDLLYVSDPCEHEAVGGGGDEHLGVFRGVFREFMRSKTRQCLVRRQAELEEKVRCPYCGGRVWSMKAARLVPKSAARRLGSRDGGLEFYVCVNGHLHGTCWLIPLSSDEEERDFDGEEDDDSDDFLRG
;
A
#
# COMPACT_ATOMS: atom_id res chain seq x y z
N MET A 1 -14.57 -4.43 -14.92
CA MET A 1 -13.47 -3.95 -15.77
C MET A 1 -12.98 -2.61 -15.24
N PHE A 2 -11.68 -2.48 -14.96
CA PHE A 2 -11.08 -1.25 -14.43
C PHE A 2 -9.76 -0.98 -15.12
N PHE A 3 -9.41 0.28 -15.28
CA PHE A 3 -8.16 0.69 -15.90
C PHE A 3 -7.03 0.66 -14.86
N CYS A 4 -6.01 -0.15 -15.11
CA CYS A 4 -4.81 -0.31 -14.29
C CYS A 4 -3.61 0.25 -15.06
N GLY A 5 -2.94 1.27 -14.51
CA GLY A 5 -1.81 1.95 -15.16
C GLY A 5 -2.20 3.19 -15.99
N GLY A 6 -1.26 3.72 -16.77
CA GLY A 6 -1.45 4.88 -17.65
C GLY A 6 -1.34 6.28 -17.01
N GLY A 7 -0.98 6.35 -15.72
CA GLY A 7 -0.63 7.61 -15.05
C GLY A 7 0.88 7.85 -15.01
N GLU A 8 1.32 9.10 -14.84
CA GLU A 8 2.76 9.49 -14.79
C GLU A 8 3.59 8.63 -13.83
N SER A 9 3.00 8.18 -12.72
CA SER A 9 3.65 7.35 -11.70
C SER A 9 3.98 5.91 -12.17
N THR A 10 3.26 5.38 -13.16
CA THR A 10 3.44 3.98 -13.63
C THR A 10 4.31 3.86 -14.88
N ARG A 11 4.42 4.93 -15.68
CA ARG A 11 5.10 4.99 -16.99
C ARG A 11 4.82 3.80 -17.92
N SER A 12 3.78 3.00 -17.69
CA SER A 12 3.44 1.79 -18.44
C SER A 12 2.12 1.96 -19.20
N PRO A 13 1.90 1.24 -20.32
CA PRO A 13 0.62 1.20 -21.00
C PRO A 13 -0.46 0.69 -20.02
N GLY A 14 -1.47 1.52 -19.77
CA GLY A 14 -2.59 1.10 -18.94
C GLY A 14 -3.44 0.03 -19.64
N HIS A 15 -3.94 -0.94 -18.90
CA HIS A 15 -4.81 -1.99 -19.42
C HIS A 15 -6.10 -2.11 -18.61
N PHE A 16 -7.09 -2.75 -19.21
CA PHE A 16 -8.32 -3.10 -18.52
C PHE A 16 -8.18 -4.47 -17.85
N ALA A 17 -8.03 -4.48 -16.54
CA ALA A 17 -8.08 -5.72 -15.78
C ALA A 17 -9.54 -6.15 -15.62
N SER A 18 -9.78 -7.44 -15.89
CA SER A 18 -11.11 -8.06 -15.90
C SER A 18 -11.70 -8.11 -14.49
N GLU A 19 -10.91 -8.57 -13.52
CA GLU A 19 -11.29 -8.72 -12.11
C GLU A 19 -10.12 -8.42 -11.16
N SER A 20 -10.44 -8.06 -9.92
CA SER A 20 -9.45 -7.87 -8.85
C SER A 20 -10.07 -8.43 -7.58
N ARG A 21 -9.43 -9.46 -7.02
CA ARG A 21 -9.92 -10.13 -5.83
C ARG A 21 -9.42 -9.37 -4.60
N PHE A 22 -10.33 -8.77 -3.86
CA PHE A 22 -10.01 -8.07 -2.62
C PHE A 22 -9.97 -9.06 -1.46
N SER A 23 -8.88 -9.05 -0.71
CA SER A 23 -8.68 -9.93 0.44
C SER A 23 -8.54 -9.16 1.74
N LYS A 24 -9.35 -9.55 2.74
CA LYS A 24 -9.23 -9.08 4.13
C LYS A 24 -7.88 -9.50 4.72
N THR A 25 -7.42 -10.70 4.41
CA THR A 25 -6.14 -11.23 4.91
C THR A 25 -4.99 -10.40 4.38
N SER A 26 -4.96 -10.07 3.08
CA SER A 26 -3.96 -9.17 2.52
C SER A 26 -4.01 -7.80 3.20
N GLY A 27 -5.19 -7.22 3.40
CA GLY A 27 -5.32 -5.89 4.01
C GLY A 27 -4.80 -5.78 5.45
N ARG A 28 -4.77 -6.87 6.23
CA ARG A 28 -4.16 -6.87 7.57
C ARG A 28 -2.66 -6.54 7.55
N PHE A 29 -1.95 -6.88 6.47
CA PHE A 29 -0.52 -6.59 6.33
C PHE A 29 -0.24 -5.11 6.04
N PHE A 30 -1.25 -4.33 5.64
CA PHE A 30 -1.16 -2.90 5.34
C PHE A 30 -1.53 -2.01 6.54
N LEU A 31 -1.84 -2.60 7.69
CA LEU A 31 -2.23 -1.87 8.89
C LEU A 31 -1.11 -1.93 9.94
N PRO A 32 -0.64 -0.79 10.45
CA PRO A 32 0.21 -0.73 11.63
C PRO A 32 -0.41 -1.47 12.81
N LYS A 33 0.41 -1.94 13.78
CA LYS A 33 -0.06 -2.75 14.92
C LYS A 33 -1.26 -2.13 15.64
N ASN A 34 -1.19 -0.83 15.94
CA ASN A 34 -2.25 -0.06 16.60
C ASN A 34 -3.53 0.10 15.75
N CYS A 35 -3.47 -0.14 14.44
CA CYS A 35 -4.59 -0.03 13.49
C CYS A 35 -5.14 -1.39 13.02
N ARG A 36 -4.58 -2.53 13.46
CA ARG A 36 -4.99 -3.88 13.01
C ARG A 36 -6.45 -4.27 13.29
N GLY A 37 -7.15 -3.50 14.12
CA GLY A 37 -8.60 -3.65 14.33
C GLY A 37 -9.45 -3.12 13.18
N ASP A 38 -8.87 -2.31 12.29
CA ASP A 38 -9.56 -1.79 11.12
C ASP A 38 -9.78 -2.88 10.06
N LEU A 39 -10.86 -2.74 9.29
CA LEU A 39 -11.18 -3.65 8.20
C LEU A 39 -10.79 -3.03 6.87
N LEU A 40 -9.59 -3.38 6.41
CA LEU A 40 -9.06 -3.04 5.09
C LEU A 40 -9.05 -4.30 4.21
N TYR A 41 -9.52 -4.17 2.97
CA TYR A 41 -9.39 -5.18 1.94
C TYR A 41 -8.42 -4.68 0.88
N VAL A 42 -7.48 -5.52 0.46
CA VAL A 42 -6.46 -5.16 -0.54
C VAL A 42 -6.44 -6.22 -1.64
N SER A 43 -6.28 -5.79 -2.88
CA SER A 43 -6.11 -6.68 -4.02
C SER A 43 -4.69 -7.20 -4.14
N ASP A 44 -4.53 -8.30 -4.86
CA ASP A 44 -3.22 -8.66 -5.37
C ASP A 44 -2.74 -7.56 -6.36
N PRO A 45 -1.41 -7.32 -6.46
CA PRO A 45 -0.86 -6.34 -7.38
C PRO A 45 -1.01 -6.84 -8.82
N CYS A 46 -1.30 -5.92 -9.72
CA CYS A 46 -1.14 -6.14 -11.15
C CYS A 46 0.29 -5.78 -11.55
N GLU A 47 0.97 -6.68 -12.25
CA GLU A 47 2.37 -6.52 -12.61
C GLU A 47 2.51 -5.79 -13.94
N HIS A 48 3.41 -4.80 -13.99
CA HIS A 48 3.71 -4.02 -15.16
C HIS A 48 5.23 -3.96 -15.37
N GLU A 49 5.68 -4.10 -16.61
CA GLU A 49 7.06 -3.79 -16.96
C GLU A 49 7.31 -2.27 -16.83
N ALA A 50 8.38 -1.89 -16.15
CA ALA A 50 8.75 -0.49 -15.98
C ALA A 50 9.40 0.03 -17.27
N VAL A 51 8.77 1.01 -17.92
CA VAL A 51 9.33 1.60 -19.13
C VAL A 51 10.57 2.45 -18.80
N GLY A 52 11.72 2.05 -19.34
CA GLY A 52 13.00 2.74 -19.18
C GLY A 52 13.88 2.24 -18.03
N GLY A 53 13.40 1.26 -17.24
CA GLY A 53 14.25 0.43 -16.40
C GLY A 53 14.85 -0.68 -17.26
N GLY A 54 16.13 -1.00 -17.08
CA GLY A 54 16.80 -2.01 -17.92
C GLY A 54 16.18 -3.39 -17.73
N GLY A 55 15.21 -3.77 -18.58
CA GLY A 55 14.68 -5.12 -18.81
C GLY A 55 13.93 -5.81 -17.65
N ASP A 56 14.40 -5.64 -16.41
CA ASP A 56 14.11 -6.55 -15.29
C ASP A 56 13.36 -5.85 -14.13
N GLU A 57 12.92 -4.61 -14.32
CA GLU A 57 12.21 -3.87 -13.28
C GLU A 57 10.69 -4.01 -13.45
N HIS A 58 10.05 -4.66 -12.47
CA HIS A 58 8.60 -4.87 -12.44
C HIS A 58 7.94 -3.97 -11.39
N LEU A 59 6.87 -3.29 -11.80
CA LEU A 59 6.04 -2.43 -10.95
C LEU A 59 4.70 -3.11 -10.67
N GLY A 60 4.41 -3.36 -9.40
CA GLY A 60 3.12 -3.87 -8.95
C GLY A 60 2.15 -2.73 -8.60
N VAL A 61 0.99 -2.67 -9.25
CA VAL A 61 -0.09 -1.72 -8.94
C VAL A 61 -1.19 -2.42 -8.17
N PHE A 62 -1.51 -1.93 -6.97
CA PHE A 62 -2.53 -2.55 -6.10
C PHE A 62 -3.51 -1.50 -5.58
N ARG A 63 -4.63 -2.01 -5.06
CA ARG A 63 -5.73 -1.19 -4.56
C ARG A 63 -6.36 -1.77 -3.32
N GLY A 64 -7.08 -0.94 -2.59
CA GLY A 64 -7.78 -1.37 -1.41
C GLY A 64 -8.98 -0.50 -1.06
N VAL A 65 -9.77 -0.99 -0.12
CA VAL A 65 -10.91 -0.27 0.43
C VAL A 65 -11.08 -0.61 1.90
N PHE A 66 -11.21 0.42 2.72
CA PHE A 66 -11.64 0.29 4.11
C PHE A 66 -13.15 0.09 4.17
N ARG A 67 -13.62 -0.86 4.97
CA ARG A 67 -15.06 -1.04 5.22
C ARG A 67 -15.66 0.16 5.96
N GLU A 68 -14.94 0.71 6.94
CA GLU A 68 -15.42 1.79 7.82
C GLU A 68 -14.33 2.83 8.12
N PHE A 69 -13.76 3.44 7.09
CA PHE A 69 -12.62 4.36 7.26
C PHE A 69 -12.88 5.53 8.21
N MET A 70 -14.07 6.13 8.16
CA MET A 70 -14.38 7.31 8.98
C MET A 70 -14.27 7.04 10.50
N ARG A 71 -14.50 5.80 10.91
CA ARG A 71 -14.44 5.33 12.31
C ARG A 71 -13.14 4.59 12.64
N SER A 72 -12.26 4.41 11.65
CA SER A 72 -11.05 3.62 11.76
C SER A 72 -10.00 4.25 12.67
N LYS A 73 -9.17 3.41 13.31
CA LYS A 73 -7.98 3.85 14.03
C LYS A 73 -6.93 4.44 13.08
N THR A 74 -6.87 3.97 11.84
CA THR A 74 -6.00 4.51 10.79
C THR A 74 -6.28 5.99 10.56
N ARG A 75 -7.55 6.37 10.38
CA ARG A 75 -7.94 7.77 10.24
C ARG A 75 -7.61 8.58 11.49
N GLN A 76 -7.87 8.03 12.67
CA GLN A 76 -7.50 8.70 13.93
C GLN A 76 -6.00 8.96 14.02
N CYS A 77 -5.16 8.01 13.60
CA CYS A 77 -3.71 8.19 13.55
C CYS A 77 -3.29 9.28 12.56
N LEU A 78 -3.88 9.30 11.35
CA LEU A 78 -3.62 10.34 10.35
C LEU A 78 -3.93 11.74 10.90
N VAL A 79 -5.09 11.91 11.52
CA VAL A 79 -5.51 13.19 12.11
C VAL A 79 -4.64 13.57 13.31
N ARG A 80 -4.36 12.63 14.23
CA ARG A 80 -3.53 12.88 15.41
C ARG A 80 -2.10 13.29 15.03
N ARG A 81 -1.55 12.69 13.97
CA ARG A 81 -0.23 13.04 13.42
C ARG A 81 -0.24 14.33 12.60
N GLN A 82 -1.40 14.98 12.44
CA GLN A 82 -1.58 16.15 11.57
C GLN A 82 -1.06 15.89 10.15
N ALA A 83 -1.24 14.67 9.64
CA ALA A 83 -0.77 14.30 8.32
C ALA A 83 -1.42 15.17 7.25
N GLU A 84 -0.61 15.82 6.43
CA GLU A 84 -1.07 16.67 5.34
C GLU A 84 -1.68 15.83 4.21
N LEU A 85 -2.67 16.40 3.55
CA LEU A 85 -3.25 15.82 2.34
C LEU A 85 -2.40 16.24 1.14
N GLU A 86 -2.15 15.30 0.24
CA GLU A 86 -1.42 15.57 -1.00
C GLU A 86 -2.17 16.57 -1.87
N GLU A 87 -1.46 17.60 -2.35
CA GLU A 87 -2.05 18.64 -3.19
C GLU A 87 -2.29 18.15 -4.62
N LYS A 88 -1.31 17.41 -5.15
CA LYS A 88 -1.24 16.99 -6.56
C LYS A 88 -1.87 15.63 -6.81
N VAL A 89 -1.98 14.79 -5.79
CA VAL A 89 -2.50 13.42 -5.91
C VAL A 89 -3.96 13.38 -5.51
N ARG A 90 -4.78 12.72 -6.34
CA ARG A 90 -6.21 12.51 -6.09
C ARG A 90 -6.53 11.03 -6.16
N CYS A 91 -7.53 10.63 -5.38
CA CYS A 91 -8.03 9.27 -5.41
C CYS A 91 -8.53 8.93 -6.83
N PRO A 92 -7.97 7.91 -7.50
CA PRO A 92 -8.36 7.56 -8.86
C PRO A 92 -9.79 6.99 -8.94
N TYR A 93 -10.40 6.63 -7.80
CA TYR A 93 -11.73 6.02 -7.74
C TYR A 93 -12.84 7.01 -7.46
N CYS A 94 -12.59 8.06 -6.67
CA CYS A 94 -13.64 9.00 -6.25
C CYS A 94 -13.22 10.48 -6.29
N GLY A 95 -12.02 10.82 -6.77
CA GLY A 95 -11.51 12.20 -6.86
C GLY A 95 -11.19 12.86 -5.51
N GLY A 96 -11.38 12.16 -4.39
CA GLY A 96 -11.12 12.67 -3.05
C GLY A 96 -9.64 12.99 -2.83
N ARG A 97 -9.37 13.94 -1.92
CA ARG A 97 -8.01 14.18 -1.41
C ARG A 97 -7.47 12.94 -0.72
N VAL A 98 -6.15 12.75 -0.77
CA VAL A 98 -5.47 11.57 -0.25
C VAL A 98 -4.36 11.95 0.73
N TRP A 99 -4.11 11.07 1.70
CA TRP A 99 -2.89 11.11 2.51
C TRP A 99 -1.85 10.16 1.92
N SER A 100 -0.59 10.57 1.91
CA SER A 100 0.54 9.65 1.74
C SER A 100 0.77 8.87 3.03
N MET A 101 0.62 7.55 2.96
CA MET A 101 0.83 6.68 4.12
C MET A 101 2.30 6.61 4.51
N LYS A 102 3.20 6.81 3.52
CA LYS A 102 4.65 6.92 3.74
C LYS A 102 5.01 8.21 4.48
N ALA A 103 4.49 9.35 4.03
CA ALA A 103 4.72 10.64 4.70
C ALA A 103 4.13 10.64 6.12
N ALA A 104 2.98 9.99 6.32
CA ALA A 104 2.35 9.82 7.63
C ALA A 104 3.06 8.81 8.56
N ARG A 105 4.10 8.12 8.09
CA ARG A 105 4.81 7.04 8.82
C ARG A 105 3.87 5.92 9.27
N LEU A 106 2.95 5.52 8.39
CA LEU A 106 1.95 4.46 8.63
C LEU A 106 2.10 3.28 7.65
N VAL A 107 3.26 3.16 6.99
CA VAL A 107 3.60 2.00 6.14
C VAL A 107 4.25 0.91 7.01
N PRO A 108 3.58 -0.21 7.30
CA PRO A 108 4.21 -1.31 8.01
C PRO A 108 5.17 -2.10 7.09
N LYS A 109 6.29 -2.56 7.64
CA LYS A 109 7.24 -3.44 6.92
C LYS A 109 6.56 -4.69 6.33
N SER A 110 5.56 -5.20 7.05
CA SER A 110 4.77 -6.37 6.65
C SER A 110 4.06 -6.22 5.30
N ALA A 111 3.78 -4.98 4.84
CA ALA A 111 3.12 -4.74 3.57
C ALA A 111 4.03 -5.02 2.37
N ALA A 112 5.31 -4.60 2.43
CA ALA A 112 6.28 -4.85 1.37
C ALA A 112 6.51 -6.35 1.19
N ARG A 113 6.69 -7.08 2.30
CA ARG A 113 6.83 -8.54 2.30
C ARG A 113 5.61 -9.24 1.72
N ARG A 114 4.39 -8.78 2.04
CA ARG A 114 3.15 -9.37 1.51
C ARG A 114 3.03 -9.21 -0.02
N LEU A 115 3.61 -8.15 -0.58
CA LEU A 115 3.58 -7.84 -2.00
C LEU A 115 4.76 -8.43 -2.79
N GLY A 116 5.75 -9.05 -2.13
CA GLY A 116 7.00 -9.43 -2.81
C GLY A 116 7.78 -8.21 -3.33
N SER A 117 7.67 -7.08 -2.62
CA SER A 117 8.30 -5.81 -2.99
C SER A 117 9.68 -5.67 -2.37
N ARG A 118 10.58 -4.97 -3.06
CA ARG A 118 11.83 -4.45 -2.48
C ARG A 118 11.52 -3.54 -1.29
N ASP A 119 12.39 -3.57 -0.28
CA ASP A 119 12.27 -2.69 0.88
C ASP A 119 12.34 -1.22 0.46
N GLY A 120 11.46 -0.40 1.05
CA GLY A 120 11.35 1.04 0.72
C GLY A 120 10.70 1.35 -0.64
N GLY A 121 10.45 0.33 -1.46
CA GLY A 121 9.83 0.45 -2.78
C GLY A 121 8.30 0.54 -2.78
N LEU A 122 7.68 0.51 -1.60
CA LEU A 122 6.23 0.58 -1.43
C LEU A 122 5.75 2.03 -1.24
N GLU A 123 4.80 2.45 -2.06
CA GLU A 123 4.12 3.73 -1.94
C GLU A 123 2.61 3.54 -2.06
N PHE A 124 1.84 4.07 -1.11
CA PHE A 124 0.39 4.04 -1.21
C PHE A 124 -0.26 5.20 -0.47
N TYR A 125 -1.47 5.47 -0.92
CA TYR A 125 -2.27 6.59 -0.48
C TYR A 125 -3.65 6.10 -0.05
N VAL A 126 -4.23 6.79 0.94
CA VAL A 126 -5.60 6.54 1.37
C VAL A 126 -6.38 7.83 1.25
N CYS A 127 -7.53 7.79 0.57
CA CYS A 127 -8.38 8.95 0.39
C CYS A 127 -9.26 9.21 1.61
N VAL A 128 -9.81 10.42 1.69
CA VAL A 128 -10.76 10.81 2.76
C VAL A 128 -11.95 9.86 2.90
N ASN A 129 -12.34 9.15 1.82
CA ASN A 129 -13.43 8.18 1.81
C ASN A 129 -12.98 6.73 2.10
N GLY A 130 -11.69 6.47 2.30
CA GLY A 130 -11.17 5.14 2.63
C GLY A 130 -10.78 4.25 1.46
N HIS A 131 -10.65 4.80 0.25
CA HIS A 131 -10.04 4.05 -0.85
C HIS A 131 -8.53 4.11 -0.77
N LEU A 132 -7.88 2.98 -1.01
CA LEU A 132 -6.43 2.83 -1.08
C LEU A 132 -6.01 2.60 -2.53
N HIS A 133 -4.96 3.28 -2.97
CA HIS A 133 -4.23 2.95 -4.20
C HIS A 133 -2.73 3.03 -3.94
N GLY A 134 -1.95 2.16 -4.59
CA GLY A 134 -0.52 2.15 -4.39
C GLY A 134 0.24 1.41 -5.48
N THR A 135 1.55 1.59 -5.42
CA THR A 135 2.56 0.99 -6.28
C THR A 135 3.65 0.36 -5.43
N CYS A 136 4.31 -0.66 -5.97
CA CYS A 136 5.44 -1.30 -5.34
C CYS A 136 6.44 -1.80 -6.39
N TRP A 137 7.73 -1.72 -6.09
CA TRP A 137 8.77 -2.30 -6.93
C TRP A 137 8.92 -3.78 -6.59
N LEU A 138 8.48 -4.65 -7.48
CA LEU A 138 8.51 -6.09 -7.29
C LEU A 138 9.96 -6.61 -7.37
N ILE A 139 10.26 -7.61 -6.56
CA ILE A 139 11.52 -8.32 -6.65
C ILE A 139 11.46 -9.22 -7.90
N PRO A 140 12.42 -9.12 -8.84
CA PRO A 140 12.47 -10.01 -10.00
C PRO A 140 12.56 -11.45 -9.52
N LEU A 141 11.78 -12.34 -10.14
CA LEU A 141 11.88 -13.78 -9.90
C LEU A 141 13.14 -14.30 -10.62
N SER A 142 14.33 -14.09 -10.05
CA SER A 142 15.51 -14.86 -10.45
C SER A 142 15.37 -16.28 -9.94
N SER A 143 15.71 -17.28 -10.77
CA SER A 143 15.53 -18.72 -10.51
C SER A 143 16.37 -19.31 -9.35
N ASP A 144 16.94 -18.49 -8.47
CA ASP A 144 17.68 -18.93 -7.29
C ASP A 144 16.81 -18.71 -6.04
N GLU A 145 16.14 -19.78 -5.64
CA GLU A 145 15.34 -19.86 -4.42
C GLU A 145 16.27 -19.85 -3.19
N GLU A 146 16.63 -18.65 -2.72
CA GLU A 146 17.08 -18.50 -1.34
C GLU A 146 15.86 -18.26 -0.46
N GLU A 147 15.33 -19.37 0.09
CA GLU A 147 14.39 -19.38 1.21
C GLU A 147 14.95 -18.50 2.33
N ARG A 148 14.40 -17.30 2.50
CA ARG A 148 14.71 -16.48 3.67
C ARG A 148 13.83 -16.95 4.81
N ASP A 149 14.49 -17.54 5.81
CA ASP A 149 13.87 -18.14 6.98
C ASP A 149 12.81 -17.24 7.64
N PHE A 150 11.73 -17.92 8.00
CA PHE A 150 10.46 -17.36 8.43
C PHE A 150 10.49 -17.10 9.94
N ASP A 151 11.30 -16.15 10.40
CA ASP A 151 11.29 -15.79 11.81
C ASP A 151 10.14 -14.80 12.08
N GLY A 152 9.11 -15.32 12.74
CA GLY A 152 8.11 -14.54 13.41
C GLY A 152 8.72 -13.85 14.62
N GLU A 153 9.36 -12.70 14.40
CA GLU A 153 9.83 -11.86 15.51
C GLU A 153 9.01 -10.59 15.69
N GLU A 154 8.80 -10.33 16.97
CA GLU A 154 8.02 -9.27 17.57
C GLU A 154 8.75 -7.94 17.38
N ASP A 155 8.21 -7.02 16.56
CA ASP A 155 8.79 -5.66 16.55
C ASP A 155 8.55 -4.99 17.92
N ASP A 156 9.58 -4.96 18.77
CA ASP A 156 9.71 -4.06 19.90
C ASP A 156 9.75 -2.63 19.35
N ASP A 157 8.61 -1.93 19.46
CA ASP A 157 8.57 -0.48 19.42
C ASP A 157 8.01 -0.06 20.78
N SER A 158 8.94 0.28 21.67
CA SER A 158 8.66 0.91 22.93
C SER A 158 8.10 2.32 22.68
N ASP A 159 6.79 2.43 22.46
CA ASP A 159 6.11 3.71 22.63
C ASP A 159 5.85 3.95 24.13
N ASP A 160 6.80 4.63 24.75
CA ASP A 160 6.65 5.35 26.01
C ASP A 160 5.48 6.35 25.88
N PHE A 161 4.28 5.90 26.24
CA PHE A 161 3.13 6.77 26.48
C PHE A 161 3.25 7.40 27.86
N LEU A 162 4.24 8.27 28.06
CA LEU A 162 4.19 9.23 29.15
C LEU A 162 3.14 10.30 28.83
N ARG A 163 2.05 10.22 29.61
CA ARG A 163 1.24 11.34 30.14
C ARG A 163 1.36 12.69 29.42
N GLY A 164 0.25 13.11 28.84
CA GLY A 164 -0.05 14.51 28.50
C GLY A 164 -1.52 14.64 28.14
#